data_AF-A0A9E5BQ01-F1
#
_entry.id   AF-A0A9E5BQ01-F1
#
_cell.length_a   1.000
_cell.length_b   1.000
_cell.length_c   1.000
_cell.angle_alpha   90.00
_cell.angle_beta   90.00
_cell.angle_gamma   90.00
#
_symmetry.space_group_name_H-M   'P 1'
#
loop_
_entity.id
_entity.type
_entity.pdbx_description
1 polymer ?
#
loop_
_entity_poly.entity_id
_entity_poly.type
_entity_poly.pdbx_seq_one_letter_code
_entity_poly.pdbx_strand_id
1 'polypeptide(L)' 'PAVVLESEDRFMDLLIVGVPYNRRFGTCTLGTTASYIFNNAMCQVMFWREQAPTPIFPRD' A
#
# COMPACT_ATOMS: atom_id res chain seq x y z
N PRO A 1 -8.44 -11.19 0.22
CA PRO A 1 -7.62 -12.44 0.27
C PRO A 1 -7.15 -12.94 -1.10
N ALA A 2 -7.90 -12.74 -2.20
CA ALA A 2 -7.60 -13.32 -3.52
C ALA A 2 -6.16 -13.09 -4.03
N VAL A 3 -5.65 -11.85 -3.94
CA VAL A 3 -4.32 -11.49 -4.48
C VAL A 3 -3.17 -12.25 -3.81
N VAL A 4 -3.29 -12.51 -2.50
CA VAL A 4 -2.28 -13.26 -1.75
C VAL A 4 -2.28 -14.73 -2.18
N LEU A 5 -3.45 -15.35 -2.29
CA LEU A 5 -3.58 -16.74 -2.74
C LEU A 5 -3.07 -16.92 -4.18
N GLU A 6 -3.39 -15.97 -5.06
CA GLU A 6 -2.94 -16.01 -6.46
C GLU A 6 -1.43 -15.81 -6.58
N SER A 7 -0.81 -15.00 -5.70
CA SER A 7 0.65 -14.85 -5.67
C SER A 7 1.37 -16.14 -5.28
N GLU A 8 0.75 -16.96 -4.43
CA GLU A 8 1.28 -18.25 -4.00
C GLU A 8 1.05 -19.32 -5.07
N ASP A 9 -0.18 -19.43 -5.60
CA ASP A 9 -0.56 -20.42 -6.61
C ASP A 9 0.25 -20.28 -7.92
N ARG A 10 0.60 -19.03 -8.26
CA ARG A 10 1.38 -18.71 -9.47
C ARG A 10 2.87 -18.52 -9.20
N PHE A 11 3.34 -18.73 -7.97
CA PHE A 11 4.74 -18.54 -7.58
C PHE A 11 5.30 -17.18 -8.03
N MET A 12 4.57 -16.11 -7.74
CA MET A 12 5.02 -14.76 -8.12
C MET A 12 6.21 -14.33 -7.27
N ASP A 13 7.18 -13.68 -7.91
CA ASP A 13 8.37 -13.17 -7.20
C ASP A 13 8.12 -11.79 -6.56
N LEU A 14 7.27 -10.96 -7.18
CA LEU A 14 7.03 -9.57 -6.79
C LEU A 14 5.56 -9.15 -6.98
N LEU A 15 5.02 -8.51 -5.95
CA LEU A 15 3.71 -7.87 -5.96
C LEU A 15 3.86 -6.34 -5.82
N ILE A 16 3.27 -5.58 -6.75
CA ILE A 16 3.23 -4.12 -6.67
C ILE A 16 1.83 -3.67 -6.23
N VAL A 17 1.77 -2.95 -5.12
CA VAL A 17 0.50 -2.53 -4.49
C VAL A 17 0.42 -1.02 -4.42
N GLY A 18 -0.58 -0.44 -5.09
CA GLY A 18 -0.94 0.96 -4.91
C GLY A 18 -1.47 1.22 -3.51
N VAL A 19 -0.93 2.23 -2.81
CA VAL A 19 -1.42 2.64 -1.49
C VAL A 19 -1.79 4.12 -1.46
N PRO A 20 -2.99 4.47 -0.93
CA PRO A 20 -3.44 5.85 -0.93
C PRO A 20 -2.61 6.71 0.03
N TYR A 21 -2.52 8.01 -0.27
CA TYR A 21 -1.91 8.96 0.67
C TYR A 21 -2.91 9.30 1.79
N ASN A 22 -2.81 8.63 2.94
CA ASN A 22 -3.66 8.93 4.09
C ASN A 22 -2.86 9.68 5.17
N ARG A 23 -3.10 11.01 5.29
CA ARG A 23 -2.50 11.84 6.33
C ARG A 23 -3.49 11.99 7.48
N ARG A 24 -3.44 11.08 8.44
CA ARG A 24 -4.03 11.30 9.76
C ARG A 24 -2.95 11.88 10.67
N PHE A 25 -3.23 13.00 11.33
CA PHE A 25 -2.30 13.73 12.21
C PHE A 25 -1.45 12.77 13.06
N GLY A 26 -0.16 12.62 12.72
CA GLY A 26 0.82 11.83 13.47
C GLY A 26 0.90 10.33 13.17
N THR A 27 0.02 9.74 12.34
CA THR A 27 0.09 8.30 12.00
C THR A 27 0.06 8.08 10.49
N CYS A 28 1.16 7.57 9.94
CA CYS A 28 1.23 7.09 8.56
C CYS A 28 0.90 5.59 8.56
N THR A 29 -0.33 5.23 8.22
CA THR A 29 -0.75 3.83 8.12
C THR A 29 -0.86 3.42 6.66
N LEU A 30 -0.38 2.22 6.34
CA LEU A 30 -0.49 1.62 5.00
C LEU A 30 -1.95 1.29 4.62
N GLY A 31 -2.85 1.24 5.61
CA GLY A 31 -4.21 0.75 5.47
C GLY A 31 -4.31 -0.76 5.70
N THR A 32 -5.51 -1.23 6.02
CA THR A 32 -5.76 -2.64 6.39
C THR A 32 -5.42 -3.62 5.27
N THR A 33 -5.74 -3.28 4.02
CA THR A 33 -5.45 -4.13 2.86
C THR A 33 -3.96 -4.28 2.60
N ALA A 34 -3.22 -3.17 2.59
CA ALA A 34 -1.78 -3.19 2.36
C ALA A 34 -1.04 -3.93 3.48
N SER A 35 -1.45 -3.71 4.74
CA SER A 35 -0.93 -4.49 5.88
C SER A 35 -1.27 -5.97 5.77
N TYR A 36 -2.48 -6.33 5.34
CA TYR A 36 -2.85 -7.74 5.13
C TYR A 36 -1.95 -8.39 4.07
N ILE A 37 -1.76 -7.74 2.93
CA ILE A 37 -0.90 -8.25 1.86
C ILE A 37 0.53 -8.41 2.35
N PHE A 38 1.09 -7.38 3.02
CA PHE A 38 2.45 -7.44 3.55
C PHE A 38 2.69 -8.60 4.51
N ASN A 39 1.71 -8.91 5.36
CA ASN A 39 1.85 -9.95 6.37
C ASN A 39 1.57 -11.36 5.85
N ASN A 40 0.87 -11.52 4.73
CA ASN A 40 0.42 -12.83 4.25
C ASN A 40 1.02 -13.24 2.90
N ALA A 41 1.58 -12.31 2.12
CA ALA A 41 2.24 -12.64 0.86
C ALA A 41 3.59 -13.31 1.12
N MET A 42 3.84 -14.45 0.47
CA MET A 42 5.12 -15.17 0.52
C MET A 42 6.18 -14.60 -0.45
N CYS A 43 5.80 -13.59 -1.25
CA CYS A 43 6.65 -12.95 -2.26
C CYS A 43 7.15 -11.58 -1.81
N GLN A 44 8.04 -10.96 -2.60
CA GLN A 44 8.41 -9.57 -2.35
C GLN A 44 7.21 -8.65 -2.60
N VAL A 45 7.05 -7.62 -1.77
CA VAL A 45 5.96 -6.65 -1.89
C VAL A 45 6.54 -5.25 -1.98
N MET A 46 6.19 -4.53 -3.06
CA MET A 46 6.55 -3.14 -3.28
C MET A 46 5.31 -2.26 -3.18
N PHE A 47 5.34 -1.28 -2.28
CA PHE A 47 4.27 -0.30 -2.13
C PHE A 47 4.50 0.93 -2.99
N TRP A 48 3.58 1.17 -3.92
CA TRP A 48 3.56 2.38 -4.75
C TRP A 48 2.57 3.38 -4.17
N ARG A 49 3.08 4.32 -3.37
CA ARG A 49 2.24 5.28 -2.66
C ARG A 49 1.86 6.46 -3.56
N GLU A 50 0.61 6.87 -3.47
CA GLU A 50 0.15 8.12 -4.09
C GLU A 50 0.97 9.32 -3.61
N GLN A 51 1.11 10.32 -4.49
CA GLN A 51 1.78 11.56 -4.14
C GLN A 51 1.01 12.27 -3.03
N ALA A 52 1.75 12.90 -2.11
CA ALA A 52 1.11 13.74 -1.11
C ALA A 52 0.36 14.89 -1.84
N PRO A 53 -0.89 15.21 -1.44
CA PRO A 53 -1.56 16.40 -1.94
C PRO A 53 -0.66 17.60 -1.68
N THR A 54 -0.53 18.47 -2.68
CA THR A 54 0.15 19.75 -2.49
C THR A 54 -0.52 20.50 -1.35
N PRO A 55 0.21 20.99 -0.34
CA PRO A 55 -0.39 21.78 0.73
C PRO A 55 -1.06 22.99 0.10
N ILE A 56 -2.38 23.11 0.30
CA ILE A 56 -3.14 24.29 -0.09
C ILE A 56 -2.77 25.35 0.95
N PHE A 57 -1.80 26.20 0.63
CA PHE A 57 -1.58 27.42 1.39
C PHE A 57 -2.76 28.36 1.11
N PRO A 58 -3.49 28.83 2.13
CA PRO A 58 -4.43 29.93 1.94
C PRO A 58 -3.67 31.10 1.32
N ARG A 59 -4.19 31.65 0.22
CA ARG A 59 -3.73 32.96 -0.23
C ARG A 59 -4.38 33.99 0.70
N ASP A 60 -3.55 34.66 1.49
CA ASP A 60 -3.92 35.90 2.19
C ASP A 60 -4.30 36.99 1.17
#